data_AF-A0A1D1XK73-F1
#
_entry.id   AF-A0A1D1XK73-F1
#
_cell.length_a   1.000
_cell.length_b   1.000
_cell.length_c   1.000
_cell.angle_alpha   90.00
_cell.angle_beta   90.00
_cell.angle_gamma   90.00
#
_symmetry.space_group_name_H-M   'P 1'
#
loop_
_entity.id
_entity.type
_entity.pdbx_description
1 polymer ?
#
loop_
_entity_poly.entity_id
_entity_poly.type
_entity_poly.pdbx_seq_one_letter_code
_entity_poly.pdbx_strand_id
1 'polypeptide(L)'
;LKGPPPFFLAFFPYFLQFQFFPSSSLSSFLLQEAEERRKEAQVRTAAAAVSVEMGCGSSCLTGAHGEKQHQHHGQRKFVSHQHQNSVSAAEAVAEDGGGGPGGGVPAFSEFSLADLKAATSGFSSDNIVSESGEKAPNMVYKGRLQNRRWIAVKKFTKVAWPDPKQFAEEAWGVGKLRHKRLANLIGYCCDGDERLLVAEYMPNDTLTKHLFHWENQTIEWAMRLRVAYYIAEALDYCNSEGRPLYHDLNAYRVLFDEDADPRLSCFGLMKNSRDGKSYSTNLAYTPPEYLRNGRVTSESVIFSFGTVLLDLLSGKHIPPTHALDMIRGKNILLLMDSHLEGKFSTEEATELVGLASRCLQYEPRERPNTTNLVAILAPLQTKSEVPSHVMLGIPKHEEAPPTPPRPLSPMGEACSRMDLTAIHQILVMTHYRDDEGTNELSFQEWTQQMRDTLEARKRGDFAFRDKDFKTAIDCYSQFIDVGTMDSPTVYARRSLCYLMCDQADAALRDAMQAQCVYPDWPTAFYMQAVALAKLNMPNDAADMLNEAAALEEKRQKGSGRRS
;
A
#
# COMPACT_ATOMS: atom_id res chain seq x y z
N LEU A 1 20.71 -49.37 -12.37
CA LEU A 1 20.32 -48.45 -13.48
C LEU A 1 18.89 -47.97 -13.23
N LYS A 2 18.59 -46.70 -13.57
CA LYS A 2 17.38 -45.92 -13.21
C LYS A 2 17.34 -45.43 -11.76
N GLY A 3 17.80 -44.20 -11.56
CA GLY A 3 17.47 -43.36 -10.40
C GLY A 3 16.30 -42.41 -10.72
N PRO A 4 15.79 -41.64 -9.73
CA PRO A 4 14.71 -40.67 -9.91
C PRO A 4 15.17 -39.37 -10.61
N PRO A 5 14.24 -38.57 -11.17
CA PRO A 5 14.56 -37.39 -11.99
C PRO A 5 14.94 -36.13 -11.18
N PRO A 6 15.55 -35.11 -11.81
CA PRO A 6 16.08 -33.93 -11.11
C PRO A 6 15.04 -32.82 -10.95
N PHE A 7 14.81 -32.39 -9.71
CA PHE A 7 14.12 -31.13 -9.38
C PHE A 7 14.72 -30.52 -8.10
N PHE A 8 15.93 -29.94 -8.19
CA PHE A 8 16.52 -29.11 -7.12
C PHE A 8 17.65 -28.21 -7.66
N LEU A 9 17.33 -27.25 -8.54
CA LEU A 9 18.22 -26.14 -8.91
C LEU A 9 17.42 -24.89 -9.27
N ALA A 10 16.97 -24.13 -8.25
CA ALA A 10 16.48 -22.75 -8.40
C ALA A 10 16.31 -22.02 -7.04
N PHE A 11 17.31 -22.00 -6.15
CA PHE A 11 17.32 -21.11 -4.97
C PHE A 11 18.75 -20.88 -4.43
N PHE A 12 19.57 -20.13 -5.17
CA PHE A 12 20.79 -19.47 -4.68
C PHE A 12 20.98 -18.23 -5.56
N PRO A 13 21.02 -17.01 -4.98
CA PRO A 13 22.31 -16.50 -4.51
C PRO A 13 22.23 -15.67 -3.22
N TYR A 14 22.56 -16.27 -2.07
CA TYR A 14 22.93 -15.54 -0.84
C TYR A 14 23.98 -16.35 -0.07
N PHE A 15 25.19 -16.50 -0.65
CA PHE A 15 26.30 -17.20 0.00
C PHE A 15 27.64 -16.52 -0.32
N LEU A 16 27.82 -15.31 0.23
CA LEU A 16 29.10 -14.60 0.17
C LEU A 16 29.29 -13.63 1.36
N GLN A 17 28.91 -14.07 2.57
CA GLN A 17 29.18 -13.29 3.79
C GLN A 17 29.27 -14.13 5.08
N PHE A 18 30.08 -15.20 5.06
CA PHE A 18 30.57 -15.87 6.29
C PHE A 18 32.05 -16.22 6.16
N GLN A 19 32.91 -15.21 6.21
CA GLN A 19 34.27 -15.36 6.72
C GLN A 19 34.30 -14.76 8.14
N PHE A 20 35.04 -15.41 9.06
CA PHE A 20 35.12 -15.11 10.50
C PHE A 20 33.95 -15.58 11.40
N PHE A 21 33.60 -16.87 11.32
CA PHE A 21 33.14 -17.64 12.49
C PHE A 21 33.84 -19.02 12.51
N PRO A 22 34.18 -19.59 13.68
CA PRO A 22 34.81 -20.90 13.78
C PRO A 22 33.86 -22.02 13.29
N SER A 23 34.41 -22.96 12.53
CA SER A 23 33.66 -23.95 11.75
C SER A 23 32.79 -24.94 12.54
N SER A 24 32.96 -25.01 13.87
CA SER A 24 32.20 -25.90 14.74
C SER A 24 30.79 -25.41 15.09
N SER A 25 30.54 -24.09 15.17
CA SER A 25 29.22 -23.56 15.58
C SER A 25 28.22 -23.41 14.43
N LEU A 26 28.70 -23.16 13.21
CA LEU A 26 27.86 -23.07 12.00
C LEU A 26 27.20 -24.42 11.66
N SER A 27 27.93 -25.53 11.85
CA SER A 27 27.39 -26.87 11.62
C SER A 27 26.29 -27.22 12.63
N SER A 28 26.48 -26.92 13.92
CA SER A 28 25.45 -27.15 14.93
C SER A 28 24.22 -26.26 14.73
N PHE A 29 24.41 -24.98 14.37
CA PHE A 29 23.31 -24.05 14.11
C PHE A 29 22.45 -24.51 12.93
N LEU A 30 23.07 -24.88 11.79
CA LEU A 30 22.36 -25.36 10.61
C LEU A 30 21.68 -26.72 10.80
N LEU A 31 22.28 -27.64 11.58
CA LEU A 31 21.60 -28.89 11.95
C LEU A 31 20.40 -28.64 12.86
N GLN A 32 20.51 -27.72 13.82
CA GLN A 32 19.44 -27.41 14.76
C GLN A 32 18.27 -26.68 14.09
N GLU A 33 18.55 -25.73 13.20
CA GLU A 33 17.54 -25.06 12.36
C GLU A 33 16.84 -26.05 11.42
N ALA A 34 17.60 -27.00 10.84
CA ALA A 34 17.02 -28.08 10.03
C ALA A 34 16.14 -29.04 10.86
N GLU A 35 16.51 -29.35 12.10
CA GLU A 35 15.66 -30.12 13.02
C GLU A 35 14.40 -29.35 13.44
N GLU A 36 14.47 -28.06 13.71
CA GLU A 36 13.30 -27.25 14.05
C GLU A 36 12.34 -27.14 12.86
N ARG A 37 12.82 -26.85 11.65
CA ARG A 37 11.99 -26.89 10.43
C ARG A 37 11.37 -28.28 10.18
N ARG A 38 12.04 -29.36 10.63
CA ARG A 38 11.50 -30.73 10.56
C ARG A 38 10.42 -31.00 11.62
N LYS A 39 10.57 -30.46 12.83
CA LYS A 39 9.55 -30.46 13.90
C LYS A 39 8.34 -29.61 13.50
N GLU A 40 8.54 -28.44 12.90
CA GLU A 40 7.47 -27.62 12.33
C GLU A 40 6.69 -28.35 11.23
N ALA A 41 7.37 -29.06 10.32
CA ALA A 41 6.71 -29.86 9.30
C ALA A 41 5.87 -31.01 9.90
N GLN A 42 6.34 -31.62 11.00
CA GLN A 42 5.56 -32.62 11.75
C GLN A 42 4.33 -31.99 12.43
N VAL A 43 4.46 -30.80 13.04
CA VAL A 43 3.32 -30.07 13.64
C VAL A 43 2.29 -29.66 12.57
N ARG A 44 2.73 -29.19 11.40
CA ARG A 44 1.84 -28.91 10.25
C ARG A 44 1.08 -30.15 9.78
N THR A 45 1.74 -31.31 9.79
CA THR A 45 1.12 -32.60 9.41
C THR A 45 0.11 -33.07 10.46
N ALA A 46 0.42 -32.91 11.75
CA ALA A 46 -0.51 -33.23 12.85
C ALA A 46 -1.75 -32.32 12.86
N ALA A 47 -1.60 -31.01 12.62
CA ALA A 47 -2.72 -30.08 12.53
C ALA A 47 -3.65 -30.38 11.33
N ALA A 48 -3.08 -30.84 10.20
CA ALA A 48 -3.86 -31.31 9.07
C ALA A 48 -4.60 -32.64 9.39
N ALA A 49 -3.97 -33.58 10.10
CA ALA A 49 -4.59 -34.86 10.47
C ALA A 49 -5.80 -34.68 11.42
N VAL A 50 -5.68 -33.83 12.45
CA VAL A 50 -6.80 -33.51 13.36
C VAL A 50 -7.99 -32.89 12.63
N SER A 51 -7.73 -32.17 11.53
CA SER A 51 -8.78 -31.58 10.69
C SER A 51 -9.52 -32.60 9.81
N VAL A 52 -8.96 -33.80 9.60
CA VAL A 52 -9.58 -34.88 8.81
C VAL A 52 -10.36 -35.85 9.70
N GLU A 53 -9.86 -36.18 10.90
CA GLU A 53 -10.56 -37.10 11.81
C GLU A 53 -11.89 -36.55 12.35
N MET A 54 -12.01 -35.23 12.54
CA MET A 54 -13.28 -34.61 12.96
C MET A 54 -14.32 -34.48 11.83
N GLY A 55 -13.99 -34.89 10.59
CA GLY A 55 -14.87 -34.78 9.43
C GLY A 55 -15.75 -36.00 9.14
N CYS A 56 -15.60 -37.11 9.87
CA CYS A 56 -16.22 -38.39 9.51
C CYS A 56 -16.91 -39.06 10.71
N GLY A 57 -18.16 -38.68 11.00
CA GLY A 57 -18.86 -39.23 12.15
C GLY A 57 -20.29 -38.76 12.41
N SER A 58 -21.23 -39.01 11.48
CA SER A 58 -22.61 -39.43 11.81
C SER A 58 -23.49 -39.57 10.56
N SER A 59 -23.86 -40.81 10.24
CA SER A 59 -24.96 -41.11 9.32
C SER A 59 -25.72 -42.34 9.80
N CYS A 60 -27.06 -42.27 9.73
CA CYS A 60 -28.04 -43.34 9.96
C CYS A 60 -28.32 -43.77 11.41
N LEU A 61 -29.57 -43.59 11.85
CA LEU A 61 -30.51 -44.70 12.13
C LEU A 61 -31.96 -44.18 12.27
N THR A 62 -32.90 -44.75 11.49
CA THR A 62 -34.36 -45.02 11.71
C THR A 62 -35.22 -44.11 12.63
N GLY A 63 -36.46 -43.69 12.34
CA GLY A 63 -37.40 -43.98 11.24
C GLY A 63 -38.74 -44.61 11.73
N ALA A 64 -39.89 -43.91 11.64
CA ALA A 64 -41.27 -44.45 11.79
C ALA A 64 -42.39 -43.46 11.34
N HIS A 65 -43.60 -43.97 11.06
CA HIS A 65 -44.74 -43.31 10.40
C HIS A 65 -45.67 -42.43 11.28
N GLY A 66 -46.40 -41.50 10.63
CA GLY A 66 -47.75 -41.00 10.98
C GLY A 66 -47.91 -39.47 10.94
N GLU A 67 -49.04 -38.85 10.55
CA GLU A 67 -50.21 -39.26 9.73
C GLU A 67 -50.95 -37.96 9.24
N LYS A 68 -52.07 -38.12 8.53
CA LYS A 68 -53.12 -37.12 8.15
C LYS A 68 -53.61 -36.22 9.31
N GLN A 69 -54.34 -35.09 9.16
CA GLN A 69 -55.13 -34.41 8.09
C GLN A 69 -55.32 -32.95 8.60
N HIS A 70 -55.55 -31.88 7.84
CA HIS A 70 -56.72 -31.56 7.00
C HIS A 70 -56.48 -30.25 6.20
N GLN A 71 -57.17 -30.08 5.07
CA GLN A 71 -57.20 -28.83 4.31
C GLN A 71 -58.18 -27.82 4.93
N HIS A 72 -57.90 -26.51 4.77
CA HIS A 72 -58.96 -25.55 4.45
C HIS A 72 -58.48 -24.56 3.38
N HIS A 73 -59.34 -24.33 2.39
CA HIS A 73 -59.08 -23.46 1.24
C HIS A 73 -59.37 -21.99 1.58
N GLY A 74 -58.58 -21.07 1.02
CA GLY A 74 -58.76 -19.63 1.20
C GLY A 74 -57.97 -18.82 0.16
N GLN A 75 -58.40 -18.85 -1.10
CA GLN A 75 -57.83 -17.99 -2.14
C GLN A 75 -58.16 -16.50 -1.88
N ARG A 76 -57.15 -15.62 -1.89
CA ARG A 76 -57.23 -14.32 -2.58
C ARG A 76 -55.84 -13.76 -2.89
N LYS A 77 -55.74 -13.09 -4.04
CA LYS A 77 -54.47 -12.57 -4.61
C LYS A 77 -54.13 -11.19 -4.06
N PHE A 78 -52.82 -10.92 -3.98
CA PHE A 78 -52.13 -9.64 -4.19
C PHE A 78 -52.88 -8.32 -3.96
N VAL A 79 -52.38 -7.53 -3.00
CA VAL A 79 -52.13 -6.10 -3.18
C VAL A 79 -50.72 -5.79 -2.66
N SER A 80 -49.95 -5.02 -3.42
CA SER A 80 -48.61 -4.56 -3.05
C SER A 80 -48.66 -3.33 -2.14
N HIS A 81 -47.87 -3.33 -1.07
CA HIS A 81 -47.46 -2.08 -0.42
C HIS A 81 -45.95 -2.03 -0.28
N GLN A 82 -45.35 -1.03 -0.92
CA GLN A 82 -44.00 -0.58 -0.58
C GLN A 82 -44.03 0.03 0.82
N HIS A 83 -43.00 -0.22 1.61
CA HIS A 83 -42.68 0.59 2.78
C HIS A 83 -41.27 1.13 2.62
N GLN A 84 -41.20 2.41 2.25
CA GLN A 84 -40.02 3.23 2.45
C GLN A 84 -39.93 3.51 3.96
N ASN A 85 -38.84 3.12 4.61
CA ASN A 85 -38.48 3.63 5.93
C ASN A 85 -37.21 4.46 5.80
N SER A 86 -37.39 5.76 5.63
CA SER A 86 -36.36 6.76 5.86
C SER A 86 -36.02 6.81 7.35
N VAL A 87 -34.78 6.50 7.71
CA VAL A 87 -34.24 6.80 9.04
C VAL A 87 -33.51 8.13 8.96
N SER A 88 -33.96 9.11 9.72
CA SER A 88 -33.42 10.47 9.72
C SER A 88 -32.00 10.52 10.28
N ALA A 89 -31.13 11.30 9.63
CA ALA A 89 -29.83 11.65 10.18
C ALA A 89 -30.01 12.40 11.51
N ALA A 90 -29.22 12.04 12.52
CA ALA A 90 -29.04 12.84 13.72
C ALA A 90 -27.78 13.70 13.54
N GLU A 91 -27.92 15.01 13.65
CA GLU A 91 -26.82 15.96 13.54
C GLU A 91 -25.90 15.85 14.76
N ALA A 92 -24.62 15.60 14.53
CA ALA A 92 -23.58 15.74 15.54
C ALA A 92 -22.83 17.06 15.30
N VAL A 93 -22.92 17.97 16.26
CA VAL A 93 -22.26 19.28 16.21
C VAL A 93 -20.75 19.07 16.33
N ALA A 94 -19.99 19.56 15.35
CA ALA A 94 -18.54 19.64 15.43
C ALA A 94 -18.12 20.98 16.05
N GLU A 95 -17.26 20.95 17.07
CA GLU A 95 -16.53 22.15 17.49
C GLU A 95 -15.37 22.41 16.52
N ASP A 96 -15.29 23.65 16.04
CA ASP A 96 -14.29 24.11 15.07
C ASP A 96 -12.99 24.53 15.79
N GLY A 97 -11.87 24.00 15.32
CA GLY A 97 -10.53 24.29 15.78
C GLY A 97 -9.62 24.44 14.55
N GLY A 98 -9.64 25.63 13.95
CA GLY A 98 -9.20 25.84 12.58
C GLY A 98 -7.72 25.54 12.28
N GLY A 99 -7.47 24.99 11.09
CA GLY A 99 -6.12 24.81 10.54
C GLY A 99 -6.12 24.33 9.08
N GLY A 100 -5.91 25.24 8.14
CA GLY A 100 -5.39 24.98 6.78
C GLY A 100 -6.31 24.25 5.76
N PRO A 101 -6.31 24.64 4.48
CA PRO A 101 -7.04 23.93 3.43
C PRO A 101 -6.28 22.69 2.94
N GLY A 102 -6.52 21.53 3.56
CA GLY A 102 -6.12 20.22 3.03
C GLY A 102 -5.40 19.33 4.06
N GLY A 103 -5.96 18.15 4.39
CA GLY A 103 -5.30 17.17 5.26
C GLY A 103 -6.21 16.32 6.15
N GLY A 104 -7.51 16.60 6.22
CA GLY A 104 -8.44 15.85 7.08
C GLY A 104 -8.67 14.39 6.65
N VAL A 105 -8.61 13.47 7.63
CA VAL A 105 -9.09 12.09 7.48
C VAL A 105 -10.58 12.13 7.13
N PRO A 106 -11.04 11.48 6.05
CA PRO A 106 -12.45 11.54 5.65
C PRO A 106 -13.37 10.84 6.66
N ALA A 107 -14.64 11.25 6.63
CA ALA A 107 -15.73 10.47 7.19
C ALA A 107 -15.70 9.05 6.60
N PHE A 108 -15.97 8.06 7.44
CA PHE A 108 -16.01 6.65 7.02
C PHE A 108 -17.21 6.40 6.10
N SER A 109 -16.98 5.80 4.93
CA SER A 109 -18.04 5.56 3.93
C SER A 109 -17.99 4.17 3.31
N GLU A 110 -19.12 3.72 2.78
CA GLU A 110 -19.14 2.59 1.85
C GLU A 110 -18.72 3.04 0.44
N PHE A 111 -17.90 2.24 -0.22
CA PHE A 111 -17.39 2.46 -1.57
C PHE A 111 -18.01 1.44 -2.53
N SER A 112 -18.29 1.85 -3.77
CA SER A 112 -18.71 0.90 -4.79
C SER A 112 -17.53 0.03 -5.26
N LEU A 113 -17.82 -1.20 -5.67
CA LEU A 113 -16.81 -2.08 -6.25
C LEU A 113 -16.25 -1.51 -7.57
N ALA A 114 -17.06 -0.74 -8.30
CA ALA A 114 -16.64 -0.08 -9.53
C ALA A 114 -15.57 1.00 -9.27
N ASP A 115 -15.76 1.83 -8.25
CA ASP A 115 -14.80 2.87 -7.87
C ASP A 115 -13.47 2.27 -7.41
N LEU A 116 -13.52 1.21 -6.60
CA LEU A 116 -12.31 0.54 -6.12
C LEU A 116 -11.59 -0.23 -7.23
N LYS A 117 -12.32 -0.82 -8.20
CA LYS A 117 -11.71 -1.38 -9.42
C LYS A 117 -11.04 -0.30 -10.27
N ALA A 118 -11.70 0.83 -10.50
CA ALA A 118 -11.11 1.94 -11.25
C ALA A 118 -9.85 2.48 -10.55
N ALA A 119 -9.92 2.70 -9.23
CA ALA A 119 -8.83 3.23 -8.43
C ALA A 119 -7.59 2.32 -8.37
N THR A 120 -7.76 1.00 -8.49
CA THR A 120 -6.68 -0.01 -8.37
C THR A 120 -6.26 -0.63 -9.72
N SER A 121 -6.69 -0.04 -10.85
CA SER A 121 -6.47 -0.57 -12.20
C SER A 121 -6.94 -2.02 -12.34
N GLY A 122 -8.14 -2.32 -11.83
CA GLY A 122 -8.73 -3.66 -11.86
C GLY A 122 -8.16 -4.64 -10.82
N PHE A 123 -7.55 -4.13 -9.74
CA PHE A 123 -6.70 -4.89 -8.81
C PHE A 123 -5.45 -5.48 -9.50
N SER A 124 -4.73 -4.67 -10.30
CA SER A 124 -3.50 -5.09 -10.98
C SER A 124 -2.45 -5.63 -9.99
N SER A 125 -1.67 -6.62 -10.43
CA SER A 125 -0.50 -7.12 -9.72
C SER A 125 0.54 -6.04 -9.46
N ASP A 126 0.68 -5.07 -10.38
CA ASP A 126 1.64 -3.96 -10.25
C ASP A 126 1.29 -3.01 -9.09
N ASN A 127 0.03 -3.03 -8.64
CA ASN A 127 -0.46 -2.24 -7.51
C ASN A 127 -0.37 -3.00 -6.18
N ILE A 128 0.13 -4.24 -6.13
CA ILE A 128 0.29 -4.98 -4.87
C ILE A 128 1.39 -4.32 -4.03
N VAL A 129 1.03 -3.88 -2.82
CA VAL A 129 1.98 -3.33 -1.84
C VAL A 129 2.31 -4.30 -0.70
N SER A 130 1.70 -5.49 -0.71
CA SER A 130 1.99 -6.52 0.28
C SER A 130 3.14 -7.44 -0.14
N GLU A 131 4.12 -7.63 0.75
CA GLU A 131 5.32 -8.48 0.53
C GLU A 131 4.99 -9.96 0.22
N SER A 132 3.80 -10.42 0.60
CA SER A 132 3.30 -11.75 0.22
C SER A 132 2.81 -11.73 -1.23
N GLY A 133 3.55 -12.37 -2.13
CA GLY A 133 3.27 -12.40 -3.57
C GLY A 133 1.90 -12.98 -3.96
N GLU A 134 1.61 -13.00 -5.27
CA GLU A 134 0.29 -13.13 -5.93
C GLU A 134 -0.70 -14.21 -5.43
N LYS A 135 -0.28 -15.18 -4.62
CA LYS A 135 -1.12 -16.25 -4.06
C LYS A 135 -1.46 -16.06 -2.58
N ALA A 136 -1.18 -14.89 -2.00
CA ALA A 136 -1.45 -14.59 -0.60
C ALA A 136 -2.96 -14.36 -0.34
N PRO A 137 -3.53 -14.87 0.77
CA PRO A 137 -4.97 -14.75 1.06
C PRO A 137 -5.42 -13.36 1.55
N ASN A 138 -4.52 -12.38 1.66
CA ASN A 138 -4.74 -11.07 2.28
C ASN A 138 -4.00 -9.95 1.52
N MET A 139 -4.17 -9.88 0.20
CA MET A 139 -3.49 -8.90 -0.65
C MET A 139 -3.94 -7.46 -0.32
N VAL A 140 -2.97 -6.54 -0.33
CA VAL A 140 -3.23 -5.09 -0.20
C VAL A 140 -2.78 -4.40 -1.48
N TYR A 141 -3.68 -3.63 -2.07
CA TYR A 141 -3.45 -2.89 -3.32
C TYR A 141 -3.33 -1.40 -3.03
N LYS A 142 -2.38 -0.73 -3.67
CA LYS A 142 -2.38 0.72 -3.86
C LYS A 142 -3.49 1.09 -4.84
N GLY A 143 -4.17 2.19 -4.59
CA GLY A 143 -5.09 2.78 -5.56
C GLY A 143 -5.16 4.29 -5.43
N ARG A 144 -5.68 4.95 -6.46
CA ARG A 144 -5.92 6.40 -6.48
C ARG A 144 -7.39 6.66 -6.80
N LEU A 145 -8.11 7.26 -5.86
CA LEU A 145 -9.52 7.65 -6.05
C LEU A 145 -9.64 8.78 -7.08
N GLN A 146 -10.85 8.99 -7.61
CA GLN A 146 -11.14 10.07 -8.57
C GLN A 146 -10.78 11.47 -8.03
N ASN A 147 -10.94 11.68 -6.71
CA ASN A 147 -10.49 12.89 -6.00
C ASN A 147 -8.97 12.93 -5.72
N ARG A 148 -8.18 12.20 -6.53
CA ARG A 148 -6.71 12.08 -6.49
C ARG A 148 -6.09 11.50 -5.21
N ARG A 149 -6.88 11.22 -4.16
CA ARG A 149 -6.41 10.62 -2.89
C ARG A 149 -5.88 9.20 -3.09
N TRP A 150 -4.68 8.94 -2.57
CA TRP A 150 -4.11 7.61 -2.48
C TRP A 150 -4.78 6.78 -1.37
N ILE A 151 -5.05 5.51 -1.67
CA ILE A 151 -5.72 4.57 -0.78
C ILE A 151 -5.00 3.21 -0.76
N ALA A 152 -5.09 2.52 0.37
CA ALA A 152 -4.72 1.12 0.50
C ALA A 152 -5.99 0.27 0.58
N VAL A 153 -6.18 -0.65 -0.37
CA VAL A 153 -7.35 -1.54 -0.45
C VAL A 153 -6.93 -2.96 -0.06
N LYS A 154 -7.34 -3.41 1.13
CA LYS A 154 -7.14 -4.81 1.57
C LYS A 154 -8.31 -5.66 1.11
N LYS A 155 -8.03 -6.68 0.30
CA LYS A 155 -9.03 -7.64 -0.19
C LYS A 155 -8.99 -8.93 0.64
N PHE A 156 -10.16 -9.33 1.15
CA PHE A 156 -10.32 -10.60 1.87
C PHE A 156 -10.91 -11.67 0.96
N THR A 157 -10.62 -12.93 1.25
CA THR A 157 -11.35 -14.05 0.65
C THR A 157 -12.77 -14.14 1.22
N LYS A 158 -13.75 -14.54 0.39
CA LYS A 158 -15.14 -14.82 0.82
C LYS A 158 -15.23 -15.76 2.03
N VAL A 159 -14.26 -16.67 2.17
CA VAL A 159 -14.20 -17.66 3.26
C VAL A 159 -13.86 -17.01 4.62
N ALA A 160 -13.08 -15.92 4.63
CA ALA A 160 -12.74 -15.19 5.86
C ALA A 160 -13.92 -14.37 6.42
N TRP A 161 -14.78 -13.86 5.52
CA TRP A 161 -15.91 -12.98 5.82
C TRP A 161 -17.18 -13.40 5.06
N PRO A 162 -17.79 -14.53 5.44
CA PRO A 162 -18.96 -15.06 4.73
C PRO A 162 -20.20 -14.15 4.89
N ASP A 163 -20.41 -13.60 6.09
CA ASP A 163 -21.54 -12.71 6.38
C ASP A 163 -21.20 -11.24 6.01
N PRO A 164 -21.90 -10.64 5.02
CA PRO A 164 -21.67 -9.25 4.63
C PRO A 164 -22.05 -8.24 5.72
N LYS A 165 -23.02 -8.55 6.59
CA LYS A 165 -23.48 -7.65 7.65
C LYS A 165 -22.45 -7.57 8.77
N GLN A 166 -21.96 -8.72 9.24
CA GLN A 166 -20.88 -8.76 10.23
C GLN A 166 -19.61 -8.04 9.73
N PHE A 167 -19.29 -8.17 8.44
CA PHE A 167 -18.17 -7.44 7.85
C PHE A 167 -18.38 -5.93 7.89
N ALA A 168 -19.56 -5.45 7.46
CA ALA A 168 -19.89 -4.02 7.48
C ALA A 168 -19.95 -3.45 8.91
N GLU A 169 -20.53 -4.18 9.86
CA GLU A 169 -20.60 -3.80 11.28
C GLU A 169 -19.21 -3.69 11.93
N GLU A 170 -18.33 -4.66 11.72
CA GLU A 170 -16.95 -4.61 12.23
C GLU A 170 -16.14 -3.52 11.51
N ALA A 171 -16.26 -3.41 10.18
CA ALA A 171 -15.58 -2.36 9.41
C ALA A 171 -16.01 -0.96 9.86
N TRP A 172 -17.31 -0.73 10.10
CA TRP A 172 -17.80 0.53 10.66
C TRP A 172 -17.32 0.77 12.08
N GLY A 173 -17.27 -0.28 12.90
CA GLY A 173 -16.75 -0.21 14.26
C GLY A 173 -15.26 0.13 14.33
N VAL A 174 -14.42 -0.36 13.40
CA VAL A 174 -13.02 0.07 13.23
C VAL A 174 -12.95 1.45 12.58
N GLY A 175 -13.88 1.75 11.66
CA GLY A 175 -14.02 3.01 10.95
C GLY A 175 -14.37 4.23 11.81
N LYS A 176 -14.77 4.02 13.07
CA LYS A 176 -14.91 5.08 14.08
C LYS A 176 -13.58 5.58 14.64
N LEU A 177 -12.57 4.72 14.67
CA LEU A 177 -11.26 5.06 15.24
C LEU A 177 -10.59 6.11 14.35
N ARG A 178 -10.16 7.22 14.97
CA ARG A 178 -9.57 8.37 14.31
C ARG A 178 -8.41 8.89 15.13
N HIS A 179 -7.19 8.57 14.70
CA HIS A 179 -5.98 8.95 15.42
C HIS A 179 -4.79 9.19 14.48
N LYS A 180 -3.95 10.17 14.81
CA LYS A 180 -2.74 10.52 14.04
C LYS A 180 -1.70 9.38 13.97
N ARG A 181 -1.74 8.43 14.91
CA ARG A 181 -0.85 7.25 14.94
C ARG A 181 -1.47 6.00 14.31
N LEU A 182 -2.63 6.12 13.67
CA LEU A 182 -3.25 5.06 12.87
C LEU A 182 -3.17 5.44 11.38
N ALA A 183 -2.90 4.46 10.52
CA ALA A 183 -3.31 4.56 9.12
C ALA A 183 -4.82 4.27 9.11
N ASN A 184 -5.63 5.32 9.08
CA ASN A 184 -7.04 5.25 9.46
C ASN A 184 -7.86 4.47 8.41
N LEU A 185 -8.86 3.74 8.89
CA LEU A 185 -9.83 3.09 8.01
C LEU A 185 -10.84 4.14 7.51
N ILE A 186 -10.81 4.41 6.21
CA ILE A 186 -11.63 5.44 5.56
C ILE A 186 -12.90 4.85 4.92
N GLY A 187 -12.98 3.54 4.73
CA GLY A 187 -14.18 2.90 4.23
C GLY A 187 -14.09 1.40 4.04
N TYR A 188 -15.13 0.85 3.42
CA TYR A 188 -15.26 -0.55 3.07
C TYR A 188 -16.04 -0.72 1.76
N CYS A 189 -16.04 -1.91 1.19
CA CYS A 189 -16.98 -2.33 0.15
C CYS A 189 -17.46 -3.75 0.46
N CYS A 190 -18.79 -3.96 0.39
CA CYS A 190 -19.45 -5.23 0.69
C CYS A 190 -20.37 -5.69 -0.46
N ASP A 191 -19.96 -5.46 -1.70
CA ASP A 191 -20.74 -5.79 -2.89
C ASP A 191 -20.68 -7.30 -3.23
N GLY A 192 -21.82 -7.99 -3.10
CA GLY A 192 -21.96 -9.42 -3.38
C GLY A 192 -21.00 -10.31 -2.58
N ASP A 193 -20.01 -10.87 -3.27
CA ASP A 193 -18.97 -11.75 -2.71
C ASP A 193 -17.69 -11.01 -2.30
N GLU A 194 -17.57 -9.71 -2.63
CA GLU A 194 -16.38 -8.90 -2.34
C GLU A 194 -16.41 -8.34 -0.91
N ARG A 195 -15.25 -8.38 -0.26
CA ARG A 195 -15.03 -7.90 1.11
C ARG A 195 -13.74 -7.11 1.11
N LEU A 196 -13.86 -5.79 0.98
CA LEU A 196 -12.74 -4.87 0.82
C LEU A 196 -12.73 -3.86 1.95
N LEU A 197 -11.55 -3.56 2.48
CA LEU A 197 -11.32 -2.45 3.40
C LEU A 197 -10.47 -1.39 2.72
N VAL A 198 -10.83 -0.13 2.93
CA VAL A 198 -10.17 1.03 2.34
C VAL A 198 -9.55 1.85 3.46
N ALA A 199 -8.23 2.01 3.45
CA ALA A 199 -7.47 2.79 4.42
C ALA A 199 -6.66 3.89 3.73
N GLU A 200 -6.16 4.83 4.53
CA GLU A 200 -5.13 5.78 4.09
C GLU A 200 -3.89 5.02 3.53
N TYR A 201 -3.35 5.47 2.40
CA TYR A 201 -2.10 4.92 1.87
C TYR A 201 -0.90 5.58 2.55
N MET A 202 0.09 4.77 2.92
CA MET A 202 1.32 5.19 3.59
C MET A 202 2.47 5.08 2.57
N PRO A 203 3.03 6.19 2.06
CA PRO A 203 3.96 6.16 0.94
C PRO A 203 5.40 5.77 1.33
N ASN A 204 5.80 5.99 2.58
CA ASN A 204 7.18 5.80 3.06
C ASN A 204 7.42 4.39 3.63
N ASP A 205 6.73 3.38 3.09
CA ASP A 205 6.96 1.95 3.33
C ASP A 205 6.76 1.43 4.78
N THR A 206 7.16 0.17 5.05
CA THR A 206 7.00 -0.54 6.33
C THR A 206 8.24 -0.44 7.22
N LEU A 207 8.07 -0.59 8.55
CA LEU A 207 9.23 -0.75 9.46
C LEU A 207 10.10 -1.95 9.07
N THR A 208 9.52 -3.06 8.61
CA THR A 208 10.25 -4.23 8.10
C THR A 208 11.29 -3.84 7.05
N LYS A 209 10.91 -3.04 6.05
CA LYS A 209 11.83 -2.59 5.00
C LYS A 209 12.96 -1.71 5.54
N HIS A 210 12.62 -0.68 6.32
CA HIS A 210 13.60 0.25 6.89
C HIS A 210 14.55 -0.42 7.90
N LEU A 211 14.08 -1.45 8.61
CA LEU A 211 14.82 -2.08 9.70
C LEU A 211 15.70 -3.26 9.26
N PHE A 212 15.24 -4.09 8.30
CA PHE A 212 15.92 -5.32 7.88
C PHE A 212 16.51 -5.29 6.45
N HIS A 213 16.08 -4.35 5.59
CA HIS A 213 16.39 -4.36 4.16
C HIS A 213 17.04 -3.05 3.68
N TRP A 214 17.97 -2.52 4.47
CA TRP A 214 18.78 -1.36 4.07
C TRP A 214 20.20 -1.80 3.71
N GLU A 215 20.68 -1.43 2.51
CA GLU A 215 22.07 -1.67 2.10
C GLU A 215 22.98 -0.44 2.32
N ASN A 216 22.43 0.77 2.53
CA ASN A 216 23.22 2.00 2.81
C ASN A 216 22.83 2.93 4.00
N GLN A 217 21.66 2.85 4.66
CA GLN A 217 21.41 3.60 5.92
C GLN A 217 20.49 2.91 6.97
N THR A 218 20.99 2.70 8.20
CA THR A 218 20.20 2.24 9.38
C THR A 218 19.21 3.28 9.87
N ILE A 219 18.02 2.84 10.33
CA ILE A 219 17.16 3.66 11.22
C ILE A 219 17.95 4.03 12.47
N GLU A 220 18.09 5.33 12.74
CA GLU A 220 18.77 5.83 13.94
C GLU A 220 17.98 5.56 15.24
N TRP A 221 18.69 5.50 16.36
CA TRP A 221 18.14 5.12 17.66
C TRP A 221 16.92 5.96 18.09
N ALA A 222 16.99 7.29 17.95
CA ALA A 222 15.88 8.18 18.29
C ALA A 222 14.60 7.88 17.48
N MET A 223 14.74 7.45 16.22
CA MET A 223 13.60 7.06 15.39
C MET A 223 13.01 5.72 15.82
N ARG A 224 13.84 4.78 16.31
CA ARG A 224 13.36 3.52 16.91
C ARG A 224 12.55 3.77 18.18
N LEU A 225 13.00 4.70 19.02
CA LEU A 225 12.25 5.14 20.22
C LEU A 225 10.95 5.86 19.84
N ARG A 226 10.93 6.65 18.77
CA ARG A 226 9.70 7.27 18.24
C ARG A 226 8.69 6.22 17.75
N VAL A 227 9.16 5.22 17.00
CA VAL A 227 8.31 4.09 16.55
C VAL A 227 7.70 3.37 17.75
N ALA A 228 8.50 2.97 18.74
CA ALA A 228 7.99 2.32 19.94
C ALA A 228 6.91 3.16 20.64
N TYR A 229 7.17 4.45 20.84
CA TYR A 229 6.25 5.37 21.52
C TYR A 229 4.95 5.61 20.74
N TYR A 230 5.00 5.92 19.45
CA TYR A 230 3.80 6.22 18.64
C TYR A 230 2.92 4.98 18.44
N ILE A 231 3.51 3.78 18.38
CA ILE A 231 2.73 2.53 18.35
C ILE A 231 2.10 2.25 19.73
N ALA A 232 2.76 2.58 20.83
CA ALA A 232 2.14 2.55 22.15
C ALA A 232 0.97 3.55 22.27
N GLU A 233 1.11 4.79 21.78
CA GLU A 233 0.02 5.78 21.70
C GLU A 233 -1.17 5.23 20.88
N ALA A 234 -0.90 4.59 19.74
CA ALA A 234 -1.94 3.99 18.88
C ALA A 234 -2.70 2.85 19.59
N LEU A 235 -2.00 1.99 20.33
CA LEU A 235 -2.60 0.89 21.07
C LEU A 235 -3.38 1.36 22.30
N ASP A 236 -2.90 2.38 23.01
CA ASP A 236 -3.60 2.96 24.16
C ASP A 236 -4.89 3.66 23.74
N TYR A 237 -4.87 4.41 22.63
CA TYR A 237 -6.06 4.98 22.01
C TYR A 237 -7.09 3.90 21.59
N CYS A 238 -6.65 2.84 20.91
CA CYS A 238 -7.56 1.74 20.55
C CYS A 238 -8.17 1.08 21.80
N ASN A 239 -7.40 0.93 22.88
CA ASN A 239 -7.88 0.41 24.15
C ASN A 239 -8.92 1.33 24.82
N SER A 240 -8.68 2.65 24.87
CA SER A 240 -9.64 3.62 25.45
C SER A 240 -10.95 3.70 24.67
N GLU A 241 -10.91 3.52 23.35
CA GLU A 241 -12.09 3.43 22.47
C GLU A 241 -12.79 2.05 22.50
N GLY A 242 -12.44 1.18 23.45
CA GLY A 242 -13.08 -0.13 23.64
C GLY A 242 -12.69 -1.19 22.61
N ARG A 243 -11.60 -0.98 21.86
CA ARG A 243 -11.02 -1.93 20.89
C ARG A 243 -9.58 -2.34 21.28
N PRO A 244 -9.38 -3.00 22.44
CA PRO A 244 -8.05 -3.37 22.94
C PRO A 244 -7.35 -4.48 22.15
N LEU A 245 -8.04 -5.15 21.23
CA LEU A 245 -7.51 -6.31 20.52
C LEU A 245 -6.94 -5.88 19.17
N TYR A 246 -5.64 -6.02 19.01
CA TYR A 246 -4.96 -5.90 17.73
C TYR A 246 -4.43 -7.27 17.30
N HIS A 247 -4.86 -7.73 16.14
CA HIS A 247 -4.52 -9.02 15.57
C HIS A 247 -3.30 -8.90 14.66
N ASP A 248 -2.31 -9.79 14.85
CA ASP A 248 -1.09 -9.86 14.04
C ASP A 248 -0.26 -8.57 14.08
N LEU A 249 0.02 -8.05 15.28
CA LEU A 249 0.97 -6.95 15.51
C LEU A 249 2.41 -7.44 15.29
N ASN A 250 3.14 -6.77 14.41
CA ASN A 250 4.54 -7.03 14.06
C ASN A 250 5.12 -5.80 13.31
N ALA A 251 6.41 -5.81 13.00
CA ALA A 251 7.06 -4.69 12.28
C ALA A 251 6.38 -4.35 10.93
N TYR A 252 5.86 -5.34 10.21
CA TYR A 252 5.17 -5.13 8.93
C TYR A 252 3.83 -4.38 9.08
N ARG A 253 3.26 -4.30 10.30
CA ARG A 253 2.07 -3.46 10.59
C ARG A 253 2.38 -2.00 10.89
N VAL A 254 3.64 -1.66 11.08
CA VAL A 254 4.10 -0.27 11.24
C VAL A 254 4.45 0.27 9.87
N LEU A 255 3.81 1.38 9.51
CA LEU A 255 3.93 2.06 8.22
C LEU A 255 4.38 3.51 8.46
N PHE A 256 4.90 4.19 7.43
CA PHE A 256 5.27 5.60 7.53
C PHE A 256 4.46 6.48 6.56
N ASP A 257 3.90 7.58 7.09
CA ASP A 257 3.10 8.54 6.33
C ASP A 257 3.95 9.49 5.46
N GLU A 258 3.34 10.52 4.88
CA GLU A 258 4.01 11.50 4.00
C GLU A 258 5.14 12.29 4.69
N ASP A 259 5.01 12.59 5.99
CA ASP A 259 6.06 13.21 6.82
C ASP A 259 7.06 12.19 7.38
N ALA A 260 6.87 10.93 7.00
CA ALA A 260 7.52 9.72 7.48
C ALA A 260 7.30 9.44 8.97
N ASP A 261 6.18 9.90 9.53
CA ASP A 261 5.77 9.63 10.90
C ASP A 261 5.20 8.19 11.01
N PRO A 262 5.57 7.40 12.04
CA PRO A 262 5.13 6.02 12.15
C PRO A 262 3.65 5.93 12.54
N ARG A 263 2.92 5.12 11.78
CA ARG A 263 1.50 4.82 11.97
C ARG A 263 1.25 3.31 12.01
N LEU A 264 0.38 2.87 12.91
CA LEU A 264 -0.09 1.50 12.98
C LEU A 264 -1.22 1.26 11.97
N SER A 265 -1.12 0.20 11.16
CA SER A 265 -2.16 -0.16 10.19
C SER A 265 -3.49 -0.49 10.88
N CYS A 266 -4.62 0.08 10.45
CA CYS A 266 -5.93 -0.32 10.97
C CYS A 266 -6.30 -1.79 10.69
N PHE A 267 -5.64 -2.46 9.73
CA PHE A 267 -6.05 -3.78 9.24
C PHE A 267 -5.89 -4.93 10.23
N GLY A 268 -5.15 -4.75 11.33
CA GLY A 268 -5.09 -5.72 12.44
C GLY A 268 -6.24 -5.59 13.44
N LEU A 269 -7.01 -4.50 13.41
CA LEU A 269 -8.16 -4.30 14.32
C LEU A 269 -9.42 -5.07 13.89
N MET A 270 -9.36 -5.75 12.74
CA MET A 270 -10.47 -6.51 12.16
C MET A 270 -10.45 -7.95 12.64
N LYS A 271 -11.44 -8.35 13.44
CA LYS A 271 -11.57 -9.72 13.93
C LYS A 271 -12.13 -10.67 12.86
N ASN A 272 -11.41 -11.73 12.49
CA ASN A 272 -11.92 -12.72 11.52
C ASN A 272 -13.24 -13.35 12.01
N SER A 273 -14.30 -13.26 11.19
CA SER A 273 -15.67 -13.71 11.54
C SER A 273 -15.76 -15.22 11.84
N ARG A 274 -14.99 -16.05 11.12
CA ARG A 274 -15.27 -17.49 11.04
C ARG A 274 -15.10 -18.29 12.34
N ASP A 275 -14.07 -18.02 13.13
CA ASP A 275 -13.72 -18.82 14.32
C ASP A 275 -13.52 -17.99 15.60
N GLY A 276 -13.49 -16.66 15.51
CA GLY A 276 -13.03 -15.77 16.60
C GLY A 276 -11.55 -15.94 16.97
N LYS A 277 -10.82 -16.83 16.29
CA LYS A 277 -9.38 -17.06 16.39
C LYS A 277 -8.67 -16.14 15.38
N SER A 278 -8.31 -14.94 15.81
CA SER A 278 -7.77 -13.90 14.94
C SER A 278 -6.24 -13.82 15.01
N TYR A 279 -5.56 -14.78 14.41
CA TYR A 279 -4.24 -14.52 13.80
C TYR A 279 -4.25 -14.97 12.35
N SER A 280 -3.80 -14.10 11.45
CA SER A 280 -3.57 -14.42 10.03
C SER A 280 -2.28 -15.22 9.83
N THR A 281 -2.18 -16.36 10.52
CA THR A 281 -1.26 -17.51 10.31
C THR A 281 0.25 -17.28 10.17
N ASN A 282 0.75 -16.04 10.22
CA ASN A 282 2.14 -15.68 9.89
C ASN A 282 2.86 -14.88 11.00
N LEU A 283 2.41 -14.93 12.26
CA LEU A 283 3.23 -14.45 13.36
C LEU A 283 4.44 -15.37 13.52
N ALA A 284 5.65 -14.84 13.28
CA ALA A 284 6.90 -15.53 13.57
C ALA A 284 6.97 -15.99 15.03
N TYR A 285 6.38 -15.21 15.94
CA TYR A 285 6.32 -15.49 17.38
C TYR A 285 4.90 -15.31 17.91
N THR A 286 4.31 -16.39 18.44
CA THR A 286 2.93 -16.42 18.96
C THR A 286 2.92 -16.33 20.49
N PRO A 287 2.06 -15.52 21.12
CA PRO A 287 1.96 -15.44 22.58
C PRO A 287 1.64 -16.80 23.24
N PRO A 288 2.26 -17.16 24.37
CA PRO A 288 2.12 -18.49 24.99
C PRO A 288 0.67 -18.88 25.31
N GLU A 289 -0.15 -17.92 25.78
CA GLU A 289 -1.55 -18.16 26.10
C GLU A 289 -2.40 -18.46 24.86
N TYR A 290 -2.07 -17.87 23.71
CA TYR A 290 -2.77 -18.13 22.44
C TYR A 290 -2.53 -19.56 21.97
N LEU A 291 -1.31 -20.10 22.12
CA LEU A 291 -1.02 -21.50 21.82
C LEU A 291 -1.90 -22.48 22.63
N ARG A 292 -2.30 -22.07 23.84
CA ARG A 292 -3.16 -22.85 24.74
C ARG A 292 -4.66 -22.70 24.46
N ASN A 293 -5.14 -21.48 24.15
CA ASN A 293 -6.58 -21.18 24.11
C ASN A 293 -7.11 -20.74 22.71
N GLY A 294 -6.23 -20.45 21.76
CA GLY A 294 -6.56 -19.94 20.42
C GLY A 294 -7.20 -18.55 20.38
N ARG A 295 -7.09 -17.73 21.44
CA ARG A 295 -7.75 -16.43 21.58
C ARG A 295 -6.73 -15.33 21.88
N VAL A 296 -6.83 -14.23 21.14
CA VAL A 296 -6.05 -13.00 21.42
C VAL A 296 -6.68 -12.28 22.62
N THR A 297 -5.87 -11.92 23.61
CA THR A 297 -6.25 -11.03 24.71
C THR A 297 -5.48 -9.72 24.64
N SER A 298 -5.81 -8.74 25.48
CA SER A 298 -5.06 -7.48 25.56
C SER A 298 -3.58 -7.74 25.87
N GLU A 299 -3.28 -8.68 26.77
CA GLU A 299 -1.93 -9.10 27.14
C GLU A 299 -1.19 -9.79 25.98
N SER A 300 -1.90 -10.45 25.07
CA SER A 300 -1.34 -11.01 23.83
C SER A 300 -0.85 -9.90 22.90
N VAL A 301 -1.54 -8.75 22.85
CA VAL A 301 -1.10 -7.57 22.10
C VAL A 301 0.18 -7.00 22.71
N ILE A 302 0.26 -6.93 24.05
CA ILE A 302 1.47 -6.47 24.75
C ILE A 302 2.66 -7.41 24.47
N PHE A 303 2.45 -8.73 24.42
CA PHE A 303 3.52 -9.66 24.04
C PHE A 303 4.03 -9.40 22.61
N SER A 304 3.11 -9.20 21.65
CA SER A 304 3.46 -8.83 20.26
C SER A 304 4.13 -7.44 20.16
N PHE A 305 3.78 -6.49 21.03
CA PHE A 305 4.51 -5.23 21.16
C PHE A 305 5.94 -5.48 21.66
N GLY A 306 6.12 -6.40 22.62
CA GLY A 306 7.42 -6.87 23.07
C GLY A 306 8.31 -7.43 21.95
N THR A 307 7.74 -8.13 20.96
CA THR A 307 8.52 -8.61 19.80
C THR A 307 8.93 -7.47 18.88
N VAL A 308 8.05 -6.46 18.68
CA VAL A 308 8.43 -5.22 17.94
C VAL A 308 9.55 -4.47 18.67
N LEU A 309 9.57 -4.45 20.01
CA LEU A 309 10.70 -3.88 20.76
C LEU A 309 12.01 -4.65 20.52
N LEU A 310 11.99 -5.98 20.42
CA LEU A 310 13.18 -6.77 20.08
C LEU A 310 13.67 -6.49 18.66
N ASP A 311 12.77 -6.39 17.69
CA ASP A 311 13.10 -6.00 16.32
C ASP A 311 13.81 -4.64 16.33
N LEU A 312 13.25 -3.64 17.02
CA LEU A 312 13.81 -2.29 17.15
C LEU A 312 15.17 -2.27 17.85
N LEU A 313 15.34 -3.04 18.94
CA LEU A 313 16.60 -3.14 19.67
C LEU A 313 17.73 -3.73 18.81
N SER A 314 17.43 -4.80 18.06
CA SER A 314 18.44 -5.65 17.42
C SER A 314 18.64 -5.43 15.93
N GLY A 315 17.70 -4.76 15.25
CA GLY A 315 17.68 -4.68 13.79
C GLY A 315 17.47 -6.04 13.10
N LYS A 316 16.93 -7.04 13.83
CA LYS A 316 16.79 -8.44 13.37
C LYS A 316 15.53 -9.07 13.95
N HIS A 317 14.94 -10.03 13.24
CA HIS A 317 13.92 -10.91 13.85
C HIS A 317 14.59 -11.95 14.75
N ILE A 318 14.53 -11.73 16.07
CA ILE A 318 15.11 -12.62 17.09
C ILE A 318 13.99 -13.34 17.87
N PRO A 319 14.07 -14.67 18.05
CA PRO A 319 13.12 -15.40 18.90
C PRO A 319 13.07 -14.86 20.34
N PRO A 320 11.87 -14.58 20.90
CA PRO A 320 11.73 -14.03 22.24
C PRO A 320 12.39 -14.85 23.35
N THR A 321 12.40 -16.18 23.22
CA THR A 321 13.12 -17.09 24.13
C THR A 321 14.61 -16.79 24.15
N HIS A 322 15.24 -16.75 22.98
CA HIS A 322 16.66 -16.45 22.83
C HIS A 322 17.00 -15.03 23.33
N ALA A 323 16.17 -14.03 23.01
CA ALA A 323 16.37 -12.67 23.48
C ALA A 323 16.27 -12.57 25.03
N LEU A 324 15.28 -13.23 25.65
CA LEU A 324 15.15 -13.27 27.10
C LEU A 324 16.35 -13.94 27.78
N ASP A 325 16.93 -14.98 27.19
CA ASP A 325 18.14 -15.62 27.71
C ASP A 325 19.36 -14.72 27.58
N MET A 326 19.50 -13.98 26.47
CA MET A 326 20.56 -12.96 26.30
C MET A 326 20.45 -11.83 27.34
N ILE A 327 19.23 -11.35 27.61
CA ILE A 327 18.93 -10.33 28.62
C ILE A 327 19.28 -10.85 30.02
N ARG A 328 18.83 -12.06 30.38
CA ARG A 328 19.14 -12.71 31.67
C ARG A 328 20.63 -12.95 31.86
N GLY A 329 21.35 -13.31 30.80
CA GLY A 329 22.80 -13.44 30.77
C GLY A 329 23.57 -12.13 30.88
N LYS A 330 22.90 -10.98 31.00
CA LYS A 330 23.46 -9.61 30.97
C LYS A 330 24.20 -9.25 29.68
N ASN A 331 24.00 -10.01 28.60
CA ASN A 331 24.63 -9.80 27.30
C ASN A 331 23.82 -8.81 26.44
N ILE A 332 23.41 -7.68 27.02
CA ILE A 332 22.57 -6.68 26.35
C ILE A 332 23.24 -6.17 25.06
N LEU A 333 24.56 -5.97 25.08
CA LEU A 333 25.34 -5.55 23.91
C LEU A 333 25.28 -6.54 22.73
N LEU A 334 25.02 -7.84 22.96
CA LEU A 334 24.83 -8.81 21.88
C LEU A 334 23.42 -8.79 21.29
N LEU A 335 22.43 -8.25 22.05
CA LEU A 335 21.07 -8.06 21.57
C LEU A 335 20.94 -6.78 20.74
N MET A 336 21.72 -5.74 21.06
CA MET A 336 21.68 -4.46 20.34
C MET A 336 22.18 -4.59 18.89
N ASP A 337 21.59 -3.79 18.00
CA ASP A 337 22.08 -3.61 16.63
C ASP A 337 23.49 -2.99 16.64
N SER A 338 24.46 -3.68 16.06
CA SER A 338 25.85 -3.22 15.96
C SER A 338 26.00 -1.88 15.23
N HIS A 339 25.08 -1.52 14.34
CA HIS A 339 25.11 -0.23 13.64
C HIS A 339 24.72 0.94 14.55
N LEU A 340 24.18 0.68 15.74
CA LEU A 340 23.86 1.66 16.77
C LEU A 340 24.97 1.82 17.81
N GLU A 341 26.10 1.11 17.71
CA GLU A 341 27.20 1.23 18.68
C GLU A 341 27.66 2.70 18.82
N GLY A 342 27.65 3.20 20.07
CA GLY A 342 27.95 4.60 20.40
C GLY A 342 26.85 5.63 20.07
N LYS A 343 25.66 5.21 19.61
CA LYS A 343 24.55 6.10 19.18
C LYS A 343 23.32 6.09 20.11
N PHE A 344 23.44 5.49 21.29
CA PHE A 344 22.40 5.43 22.34
C PHE A 344 23.03 5.62 23.72
N SER A 345 22.27 6.14 24.70
CA SER A 345 22.70 6.11 26.10
C SER A 345 22.45 4.74 26.73
N THR A 346 23.30 4.34 27.69
CA THR A 346 23.16 3.04 28.37
C THR A 346 21.84 2.97 29.14
N GLU A 347 21.40 4.10 29.66
CA GLU A 347 20.16 4.32 30.41
C GLU A 347 18.93 4.07 29.53
N GLU A 348 18.85 4.71 28.34
CA GLU A 348 17.75 4.50 27.38
C GLU A 348 17.67 3.04 26.92
N ALA A 349 18.81 2.44 26.56
CA ALA A 349 18.85 1.04 26.13
C ALA A 349 18.44 0.09 27.26
N THR A 350 18.86 0.36 28.49
CA THR A 350 18.50 -0.46 29.65
C THR A 350 16.99 -0.39 29.93
N GLU A 351 16.37 0.79 29.87
CA GLU A 351 14.93 0.93 30.08
C GLU A 351 14.13 0.26 28.96
N LEU A 352 14.53 0.42 27.68
CA LEU A 352 13.85 -0.21 26.55
C LEU A 352 13.97 -1.74 26.57
N VAL A 353 15.14 -2.29 26.94
CA VAL A 353 15.35 -3.73 27.15
C VAL A 353 14.55 -4.23 28.34
N GLY A 354 14.48 -3.47 29.44
CA GLY A 354 13.64 -3.76 30.60
C GLY A 354 12.15 -3.74 30.27
N LEU A 355 11.71 -2.85 29.38
CA LEU A 355 10.35 -2.83 28.86
C LEU A 355 10.05 -4.05 27.97
N ALA A 356 10.95 -4.39 27.03
CA ALA A 356 10.81 -5.58 26.19
C ALA A 356 10.71 -6.86 27.03
N SER A 357 11.59 -7.00 28.03
CA SER A 357 11.56 -8.12 28.98
C SER A 357 10.25 -8.20 29.78
N ARG A 358 9.67 -7.07 30.20
CA ARG A 358 8.34 -7.02 30.86
C ARG A 358 7.20 -7.38 29.91
N CYS A 359 7.26 -6.93 28.66
CA CYS A 359 6.25 -7.27 27.65
C CYS A 359 6.24 -8.77 27.29
N LEU A 360 7.41 -9.41 27.32
CA LEU A 360 7.61 -10.81 26.94
C LEU A 360 7.50 -11.80 28.11
N GLN A 361 6.99 -11.38 29.27
CA GLN A 361 6.77 -12.30 30.39
C GLN A 361 5.80 -13.43 30.01
N TYR A 362 6.11 -14.64 30.49
CA TYR A 362 5.33 -15.84 30.20
C TYR A 362 3.91 -15.71 30.76
N GLU A 363 3.77 -15.29 32.01
CA GLU A 363 2.49 -15.04 32.67
C GLU A 363 1.86 -13.73 32.17
N PRO A 364 0.67 -13.75 31.53
CA PRO A 364 0.09 -12.55 30.91
C PRO A 364 -0.12 -11.38 31.88
N ARG A 365 -0.45 -11.67 33.14
CA ARG A 365 -0.69 -10.70 34.22
C ARG A 365 0.56 -9.93 34.68
N GLU A 366 1.76 -10.37 34.29
CA GLU A 366 3.03 -9.72 34.64
C GLU A 366 3.45 -8.69 33.57
N ARG A 367 2.74 -8.65 32.44
CA ARG A 367 2.97 -7.71 31.35
C ARG A 367 2.35 -6.34 31.68
N PRO A 368 2.95 -5.22 31.24
CA PRO A 368 2.38 -3.88 31.42
C PRO A 368 1.08 -3.71 30.61
N ASN A 369 0.23 -2.76 30.98
CA ASN A 369 -0.87 -2.30 30.13
C ASN A 369 -0.39 -1.20 29.15
N THR A 370 -1.25 -0.82 28.19
CA THR A 370 -0.93 0.18 27.16
C THR A 370 -0.53 1.54 27.75
N THR A 371 -1.23 1.99 28.80
CA THR A 371 -0.96 3.26 29.47
C THR A 371 0.42 3.28 30.12
N ASN A 372 0.86 2.15 30.69
CA ASN A 372 2.22 1.98 31.20
C ASN A 372 3.26 1.99 30.07
N LEU A 373 2.97 1.42 28.89
CA LEU A 373 3.87 1.50 27.74
C LEU A 373 4.12 2.97 27.36
N VAL A 374 3.05 3.75 27.20
CA VAL A 374 3.11 5.19 26.87
C VAL A 374 3.90 5.95 27.94
N ALA A 375 3.60 5.73 29.22
CA ALA A 375 4.27 6.41 30.34
C ALA A 375 5.78 6.10 30.44
N ILE A 376 6.21 4.89 30.06
CA ILE A 376 7.64 4.49 30.06
C ILE A 376 8.37 5.01 28.81
N LEU A 377 7.70 5.04 27.66
CA LEU A 377 8.31 5.42 26.38
C LEU A 377 8.34 6.93 26.11
N ALA A 378 7.42 7.70 26.71
CA ALA A 378 7.40 9.17 26.63
C ALA A 378 8.71 9.84 27.08
N PRO A 379 9.29 9.55 28.27
CA PRO A 379 10.54 10.19 28.71
C PRO A 379 11.77 9.74 27.90
N LEU A 380 11.67 8.69 27.09
CA LEU A 380 12.76 8.24 26.21
C LEU A 380 12.81 9.00 24.88
N GLN A 381 11.88 9.93 24.59
CA GLN A 381 11.92 10.69 23.34
C GLN A 381 13.05 11.74 23.34
N THR A 382 14.18 11.41 22.70
CA THR A 382 15.40 12.25 22.70
C THR A 382 15.46 13.34 21.62
N LYS A 383 14.65 13.23 20.56
CA LYS A 383 14.63 14.16 19.41
C LYS A 383 13.23 14.64 19.03
N SER A 384 12.34 14.89 19.99
CA SER A 384 10.92 15.22 19.75
C SER A 384 10.69 16.31 18.69
N GLU A 385 11.53 17.35 18.67
CA GLU A 385 11.44 18.48 17.72
C GLU A 385 11.96 18.17 16.30
N VAL A 386 12.69 17.07 16.09
CA VAL A 386 13.27 16.72 14.79
C VAL A 386 12.24 15.94 13.96
N PRO A 387 11.84 16.41 12.75
CA PRO A 387 10.87 15.70 11.92
C PRO A 387 11.30 14.29 11.52
N SER A 388 10.34 13.37 11.39
CA SER A 388 10.64 11.95 11.14
C SER A 388 11.31 11.68 9.80
N HIS A 389 10.94 12.39 8.72
CA HIS A 389 11.63 12.29 7.43
C HIS A 389 13.13 12.64 7.53
N VAL A 390 13.52 13.62 8.35
CA VAL A 390 14.94 13.94 8.59
C VAL A 390 15.66 12.78 9.27
N MET A 391 15.01 12.15 10.25
CA MET A 391 15.58 11.03 11.03
C MET A 391 15.66 9.72 10.22
N LEU A 392 14.80 9.55 9.21
CA LEU A 392 14.88 8.47 8.21
C LEU A 392 15.76 8.80 7.00
N GLY A 393 16.32 10.01 6.91
CA GLY A 393 17.10 10.45 5.74
C GLY A 393 16.28 10.60 4.45
N ILE A 394 14.95 10.66 4.57
CA ILE A 394 14.04 10.85 3.44
C ILE A 394 14.06 12.33 3.06
N PRO A 395 14.53 12.69 1.84
CA PRO A 395 14.50 14.07 1.40
C PRO A 395 13.04 14.50 1.24
N LYS A 396 12.59 15.43 2.08
CA LYS A 396 11.30 16.08 1.83
C LYS A 396 11.42 16.84 0.51
N HIS A 397 10.52 16.56 -0.42
CA HIS A 397 10.23 17.51 -1.49
C HIS A 397 9.57 18.72 -0.82
N GLU A 398 10.38 19.63 -0.28
CA GLU A 398 9.89 20.93 0.14
C GLU A 398 9.30 21.63 -1.09
N GLU A 399 8.05 22.06 -0.98
CA GLU A 399 7.61 23.27 -1.66
C GLU A 399 8.53 24.39 -1.16
N ALA A 400 9.59 24.64 -1.91
CA ALA A 400 10.62 25.58 -1.50
C ALA A 400 9.99 26.98 -1.28
N PRO A 401 10.45 27.74 -0.27
CA PRO A 401 10.09 29.15 -0.17
C PRO A 401 10.47 29.86 -1.49
N PRO A 402 9.75 30.92 -1.91
CA PRO A 402 9.83 31.48 -3.25
C PRO A 402 11.16 32.20 -3.50
N THR A 403 12.17 31.40 -3.82
CA THR A 403 13.43 31.77 -4.45
C THR A 403 13.30 31.53 -5.97
N PRO A 404 14.03 32.29 -6.80
CA PRO A 404 13.64 32.51 -8.19
C PRO A 404 13.53 31.22 -9.00
N PRO A 405 12.58 31.17 -9.95
CA PRO A 405 12.22 29.93 -10.64
C PRO A 405 13.43 29.29 -11.32
N ARG A 406 13.54 27.97 -11.14
CA ARG A 406 14.49 27.13 -11.88
C ARG A 406 14.28 27.38 -13.39
N PRO A 407 15.33 27.51 -14.21
CA PRO A 407 15.16 27.74 -15.64
C PRO A 407 14.48 26.53 -16.28
N LEU A 408 13.21 26.68 -16.64
CA LEU A 408 12.45 25.68 -17.38
C LEU A 408 13.04 25.55 -18.80
N SER A 409 12.83 24.38 -19.43
CA SER A 409 13.09 24.24 -20.86
C SER A 409 12.20 25.18 -21.68
N PRO A 410 12.50 25.45 -22.97
CA PRO A 410 11.62 26.24 -23.82
C PRO A 410 10.18 25.70 -23.87
N MET A 411 9.99 24.38 -23.74
CA MET A 411 8.65 23.78 -23.63
C MET A 411 8.01 24.08 -22.27
N GLY A 412 8.72 23.84 -21.17
CA GLY A 412 8.19 24.11 -19.83
C GLY A 412 7.87 25.59 -19.60
N GLU A 413 8.69 26.49 -20.15
CA GLU A 413 8.47 27.94 -20.08
C GLU A 413 7.23 28.37 -20.88
N ALA A 414 7.03 27.78 -22.07
CA ALA A 414 5.82 27.99 -22.88
C ALA A 414 4.56 27.44 -22.18
N CYS A 415 4.63 26.23 -21.61
CA CYS A 415 3.54 25.63 -20.84
C CYS A 415 3.19 26.40 -19.57
N SER A 416 4.20 26.87 -18.82
CA SER A 416 4.02 27.71 -17.62
C SER A 416 3.26 29.02 -17.93
N ARG A 417 3.53 29.63 -19.09
CA ARG A 417 2.82 30.83 -19.58
C ARG A 417 1.51 30.53 -20.30
N MET A 418 1.15 29.26 -20.51
CA MET A 418 0.08 28.82 -21.42
C MET A 418 0.21 29.40 -22.85
N ASP A 419 1.44 29.64 -23.32
CA ASP A 419 1.70 30.13 -24.68
C ASP A 419 1.53 29.00 -25.70
N LEU A 420 0.28 28.76 -26.09
CA LEU A 420 -0.07 27.75 -27.08
C LEU A 420 0.65 27.95 -28.42
N THR A 421 1.07 29.17 -28.76
CA THR A 421 1.80 29.45 -30.01
C THR A 421 3.25 29.00 -29.92
N ALA A 422 3.91 29.23 -28.79
CA ALA A 422 5.25 28.69 -28.54
C ALA A 422 5.23 27.15 -28.45
N ILE A 423 4.26 26.56 -27.75
CA ILE A 423 4.08 25.09 -27.69
C ILE A 423 3.88 24.52 -29.11
N HIS A 424 3.05 25.17 -29.95
CA HIS A 424 2.85 24.80 -31.35
C HIS A 424 4.16 24.76 -32.15
N GLN A 425 4.95 25.83 -32.07
CA GLN A 425 6.23 25.91 -32.77
C GLN A 425 7.19 24.80 -32.33
N ILE A 426 7.29 24.53 -31.02
CA ILE A 426 8.15 23.46 -30.49
C ILE A 426 7.66 22.09 -30.98
N LEU A 427 6.37 21.78 -30.89
CA LEU A 427 5.82 20.51 -31.41
C LEU A 427 5.97 20.33 -32.92
N VAL A 428 6.06 21.43 -33.70
CA VAL A 428 6.41 21.37 -35.13
C VAL A 428 7.90 21.03 -35.32
N MET A 429 8.80 21.67 -34.55
CA MET A 429 10.26 21.52 -34.67
C MET A 429 10.82 20.19 -34.13
N THR A 430 10.19 19.60 -33.12
CA THR A 430 10.60 18.29 -32.55
C THR A 430 10.30 17.13 -33.51
N HIS A 431 9.40 17.32 -34.48
CA HIS A 431 8.95 16.30 -35.43
C HIS A 431 8.42 15.04 -34.73
N TYR A 432 9.06 13.88 -34.91
CA TYR A 432 8.69 12.62 -34.25
C TYR A 432 9.92 11.97 -33.58
N ARG A 433 10.90 12.79 -33.17
CA ARG A 433 12.15 12.30 -32.55
C ARG A 433 11.94 11.55 -31.24
N ASP A 434 10.79 11.74 -30.60
CA ASP A 434 10.41 11.06 -29.36
C ASP A 434 9.61 9.76 -29.58
N ASP A 435 9.27 9.43 -30.84
CA ASP A 435 8.64 8.15 -31.22
C ASP A 435 9.70 7.06 -31.53
N GLU A 436 11.00 7.34 -31.37
CA GLU A 436 12.10 6.39 -31.65
C GLU A 436 12.18 5.27 -30.58
N GLY A 437 11.34 4.25 -30.77
CA GLY A 437 11.32 3.02 -29.96
C GLY A 437 10.13 2.10 -30.26
N THR A 438 9.06 2.62 -30.87
CA THR A 438 7.81 1.88 -31.13
C THR A 438 7.65 1.37 -32.57
N ASN A 439 8.67 1.47 -33.43
CA ASN A 439 8.48 1.32 -34.88
C ASN A 439 9.60 0.56 -35.63
N GLU A 440 9.88 -0.69 -35.24
CA GLU A 440 10.50 -1.66 -36.17
C GLU A 440 9.43 -2.23 -37.13
N LEU A 441 9.24 -1.57 -38.27
CA LEU A 441 8.31 -2.00 -39.31
C LEU A 441 8.86 -3.23 -40.05
N SER A 442 8.47 -4.42 -39.59
CA SER A 442 8.75 -5.68 -40.30
C SER A 442 7.62 -6.05 -41.27
N PHE A 443 7.93 -6.04 -42.57
CA PHE A 443 7.13 -6.60 -43.70
C PHE A 443 5.68 -6.10 -43.92
N GLN A 444 5.08 -5.33 -43.01
CA GLN A 444 3.66 -4.93 -43.03
C GLN A 444 3.34 -3.61 -43.74
N GLU A 445 4.33 -2.88 -44.27
CA GLU A 445 4.13 -1.58 -44.95
C GLU A 445 3.27 -1.64 -46.24
N TRP A 446 2.84 -2.84 -46.65
CA TRP A 446 2.20 -3.10 -47.95
C TRP A 446 0.66 -3.17 -47.96
N THR A 447 -0.03 -3.11 -46.82
CA THR A 447 -1.51 -3.08 -46.82
C THR A 447 -2.05 -1.70 -47.20
N GLN A 448 -3.23 -1.65 -47.85
CA GLN A 448 -3.87 -0.37 -48.21
C GLN A 448 -4.23 0.43 -46.96
N GLN A 449 -4.80 -0.23 -45.95
CA GLN A 449 -5.17 0.37 -44.67
C GLN A 449 -3.98 1.04 -43.96
N MET A 450 -2.78 0.45 -43.99
CA MET A 450 -1.57 1.06 -43.42
C MET A 450 -1.17 2.33 -44.18
N ARG A 451 -1.26 2.33 -45.53
CA ARG A 451 -1.04 3.52 -46.35
C ARG A 451 -2.05 4.63 -46.02
N ASP A 452 -3.34 4.30 -45.99
CA ASP A 452 -4.42 5.25 -45.69
C ASP A 452 -4.25 5.88 -44.30
N THR A 453 -3.82 5.09 -43.31
CA THR A 453 -3.51 5.53 -41.94
C THR A 453 -2.33 6.51 -41.92
N LEU A 454 -1.21 6.16 -42.58
CA LEU A 454 -0.05 7.04 -42.70
C LEU A 454 -0.35 8.31 -43.51
N GLU A 455 -1.26 8.25 -44.48
CA GLU A 455 -1.74 9.42 -45.23
C GLU A 455 -2.64 10.32 -44.37
N ALA A 456 -3.51 9.77 -43.52
CA ALA A 456 -4.28 10.54 -42.55
C ALA A 456 -3.36 11.30 -41.58
N ARG A 457 -2.32 10.64 -41.04
CA ARG A 457 -1.27 11.29 -40.23
C ARG A 457 -0.56 12.42 -40.99
N LYS A 458 -0.15 12.19 -42.24
CA LYS A 458 0.48 13.23 -43.08
C LYS A 458 -0.43 14.44 -43.34
N ARG A 459 -1.73 14.21 -43.60
CA ARG A 459 -2.73 15.29 -43.73
C ARG A 459 -2.89 16.07 -42.43
N GLY A 460 -2.96 15.35 -41.29
CA GLY A 460 -3.01 15.95 -39.96
C GLY A 460 -1.78 16.81 -39.65
N ASP A 461 -0.57 16.32 -39.96
CA ASP A 461 0.67 17.08 -39.79
C ASP A 461 0.77 18.32 -40.70
N PHE A 462 0.21 18.26 -41.90
CA PHE A 462 0.14 19.42 -42.79
C PHE A 462 -0.81 20.49 -42.22
N ALA A 463 -2.05 20.10 -41.89
CA ALA A 463 -3.05 20.98 -41.28
C ALA A 463 -2.56 21.56 -39.94
N PHE A 464 -1.88 20.76 -39.11
CA PHE A 464 -1.28 21.20 -37.86
C PHE A 464 -0.23 22.29 -38.10
N ARG A 465 0.66 22.14 -39.08
CA ARG A 465 1.66 23.17 -39.42
C ARG A 465 1.02 24.45 -39.94
N ASP A 466 -0.02 24.33 -40.75
CA ASP A 466 -0.78 25.47 -41.31
C ASP A 466 -1.73 26.13 -40.30
N LYS A 467 -1.81 25.59 -39.06
CA LYS A 467 -2.69 26.04 -37.97
C LYS A 467 -4.19 25.85 -38.25
N ASP A 468 -4.55 25.00 -39.22
CA ASP A 468 -5.91 24.48 -39.36
C ASP A 468 -6.14 23.36 -38.33
N PHE A 469 -6.36 23.78 -37.09
CA PHE A 469 -6.50 22.87 -35.95
C PHE A 469 -7.72 21.96 -36.05
N LYS A 470 -8.78 22.36 -36.78
CA LYS A 470 -9.99 21.54 -36.96
C LYS A 470 -9.74 20.40 -37.93
N THR A 471 -9.20 20.70 -39.12
CA THR A 471 -8.81 19.65 -40.08
C THR A 471 -7.72 18.75 -39.50
N ALA A 472 -6.82 19.29 -38.66
CA ALA A 472 -5.83 18.49 -37.94
C ALA A 472 -6.48 17.52 -36.93
N ILE A 473 -7.48 17.95 -36.15
CA ILE A 473 -8.26 17.08 -35.24
C ILE A 473 -8.92 15.94 -36.02
N ASP A 474 -9.59 16.23 -37.13
CA ASP A 474 -10.29 15.22 -37.94
C ASP A 474 -9.30 14.20 -38.52
N CYS A 475 -8.16 14.66 -39.04
CA CYS A 475 -7.13 13.78 -39.63
C CYS A 475 -6.39 12.94 -38.57
N TYR A 476 -6.09 13.50 -37.39
CA TYR A 476 -5.50 12.74 -36.29
C TYR A 476 -6.48 11.76 -35.65
N SER A 477 -7.78 12.08 -35.63
CA SER A 477 -8.82 11.13 -35.19
C SER A 477 -8.95 9.97 -36.18
N GLN A 478 -8.93 10.23 -37.49
CA GLN A 478 -8.86 9.16 -38.50
C GLN A 478 -7.62 8.25 -38.30
N PHE A 479 -6.47 8.79 -37.90
CA PHE A 479 -5.28 7.97 -37.58
C PHE A 479 -5.49 7.10 -36.33
N ILE A 480 -6.05 7.67 -35.25
CA ILE A 480 -6.25 7.01 -33.96
C ILE A 480 -7.37 5.96 -34.02
N ASP A 481 -8.51 6.29 -34.62
CA ASP A 481 -9.71 5.44 -34.63
C ASP A 481 -9.52 4.15 -35.45
N VAL A 482 -8.57 4.15 -36.42
CA VAL A 482 -8.18 2.95 -37.18
C VAL A 482 -7.29 2.00 -36.36
N GLY A 483 -6.75 2.44 -35.22
CA GLY A 483 -6.15 1.59 -34.18
C GLY A 483 -4.98 0.71 -34.63
N THR A 484 -4.36 1.02 -35.77
CA THR A 484 -3.32 0.19 -36.40
C THR A 484 -1.90 0.62 -35.98
N MET A 485 -1.74 1.84 -35.47
CA MET A 485 -0.48 2.38 -34.94
C MET A 485 -0.78 3.38 -33.81
N ASP A 486 -0.06 3.29 -32.69
CA ASP A 486 -0.06 4.33 -31.66
C ASP A 486 1.14 5.27 -31.83
N SER A 487 0.91 6.58 -31.63
CA SER A 487 1.96 7.60 -31.65
C SER A 487 1.70 8.64 -30.55
N PRO A 488 2.56 8.74 -29.53
CA PRO A 488 2.35 9.69 -28.43
C PRO A 488 2.41 11.15 -28.96
N THR A 489 3.23 11.40 -29.98
CA THR A 489 3.27 12.70 -30.68
C THR A 489 1.95 13.06 -31.36
N VAL A 490 1.22 12.11 -31.96
CA VAL A 490 -0.09 12.40 -32.56
C VAL A 490 -1.11 12.80 -31.48
N TYR A 491 -1.14 12.09 -30.35
CA TYR A 491 -1.98 12.47 -29.20
C TYR A 491 -1.61 13.86 -28.65
N ALA A 492 -0.32 14.17 -28.46
CA ALA A 492 0.10 15.49 -27.99
C ALA A 492 -0.25 16.63 -28.98
N ARG A 493 -0.14 16.39 -30.30
CA ARG A 493 -0.55 17.38 -31.31
C ARG A 493 -2.06 17.59 -31.34
N ARG A 494 -2.86 16.51 -31.30
CA ARG A 494 -4.32 16.61 -31.24
C ARG A 494 -4.80 17.27 -29.94
N SER A 495 -4.13 16.99 -28.82
CA SER A 495 -4.31 17.71 -27.55
C SER A 495 -4.10 19.23 -27.71
N LEU A 496 -3.01 19.66 -28.37
CA LEU A 496 -2.81 21.10 -28.61
C LEU A 496 -3.88 21.69 -29.54
N CYS A 497 -4.31 20.97 -30.58
CA CYS A 497 -5.43 21.43 -31.42
C CYS A 497 -6.70 21.63 -30.59
N TYR A 498 -7.01 20.72 -29.67
CA TYR A 498 -8.13 20.88 -28.75
C TYR A 498 -7.97 22.10 -27.84
N LEU A 499 -6.77 22.39 -27.32
CA LEU A 499 -6.51 23.62 -26.55
C LEU A 499 -6.69 24.89 -27.38
N MET A 500 -6.31 24.87 -28.66
CA MET A 500 -6.51 25.97 -29.62
C MET A 500 -7.98 26.15 -30.02
N CYS A 501 -8.80 25.11 -29.92
CA CYS A 501 -10.24 25.10 -30.16
C CYS A 501 -11.09 25.27 -28.87
N ASP A 502 -10.46 25.60 -27.73
CA ASP A 502 -11.09 25.74 -26.40
C ASP A 502 -11.80 24.48 -25.87
N GLN A 503 -11.33 23.29 -26.26
CA GLN A 503 -11.85 21.99 -25.83
C GLN A 503 -10.91 21.33 -24.78
N ALA A 504 -10.73 21.98 -23.63
CA ALA A 504 -9.73 21.59 -22.64
C ALA A 504 -9.90 20.17 -22.08
N ASP A 505 -11.13 19.67 -21.88
CA ASP A 505 -11.39 18.29 -21.47
C ASP A 505 -10.91 17.25 -22.50
N ALA A 506 -11.05 17.54 -23.79
CA ALA A 506 -10.58 16.67 -24.86
C ALA A 506 -9.05 16.69 -24.94
N ALA A 507 -8.45 17.88 -24.76
CA ALA A 507 -7.01 18.03 -24.67
C ALA A 507 -6.39 17.24 -23.52
N LEU A 508 -7.02 17.27 -22.33
CA LEU A 508 -6.53 16.52 -21.17
C LEU A 508 -6.56 15.01 -21.41
N ARG A 509 -7.66 14.48 -21.99
CA ARG A 509 -7.76 13.05 -22.33
C ARG A 509 -6.67 12.60 -23.30
N ASP A 510 -6.40 13.38 -24.34
CA ASP A 510 -5.32 13.08 -25.29
C ASP A 510 -3.93 13.17 -24.63
N ALA A 511 -3.70 14.14 -23.75
CA ALA A 511 -2.42 14.28 -23.04
C ALA A 511 -2.19 13.13 -22.03
N MET A 512 -3.25 12.60 -21.41
CA MET A 512 -3.20 11.37 -20.62
C MET A 512 -2.97 10.13 -21.48
N GLN A 513 -3.60 10.03 -22.66
CA GLN A 513 -3.36 8.92 -23.58
C GLN A 513 -1.93 8.90 -24.13
N ALA A 514 -1.34 10.08 -24.39
CA ALA A 514 0.08 10.21 -24.74
C ALA A 514 1.00 9.65 -23.65
N GLN A 515 0.67 9.88 -22.37
CA GLN A 515 1.37 9.29 -21.23
C GLN A 515 1.18 7.77 -21.17
N CYS A 516 -0.02 7.25 -21.45
CA CYS A 516 -0.24 5.80 -21.50
C CYS A 516 0.61 5.11 -22.58
N VAL A 517 0.83 5.76 -23.72
CA VAL A 517 1.67 5.25 -24.81
C VAL A 517 3.17 5.39 -24.49
N TYR A 518 3.59 6.48 -23.83
CA TYR A 518 4.98 6.67 -23.40
C TYR A 518 5.04 7.28 -21.98
N PRO A 519 5.12 6.44 -20.91
CA PRO A 519 4.98 6.88 -19.53
C PRO A 519 6.04 7.86 -19.00
N ASP A 520 7.28 7.76 -19.48
CA ASP A 520 8.41 8.64 -19.10
C ASP A 520 8.53 9.88 -20.03
N TRP A 521 7.54 10.18 -20.88
CA TRP A 521 7.65 11.28 -21.87
C TRP A 521 7.24 12.65 -21.30
N PRO A 522 8.17 13.62 -21.14
CA PRO A 522 7.87 14.88 -20.47
C PRO A 522 6.79 15.72 -21.15
N THR A 523 6.72 15.67 -22.48
CA THR A 523 5.73 16.42 -23.26
C THR A 523 4.29 16.03 -22.93
N ALA A 524 4.02 14.77 -22.56
CA ALA A 524 2.68 14.35 -22.15
C ALA A 524 2.23 15.11 -20.88
N PHE A 525 3.11 15.18 -19.87
CA PHE A 525 2.85 15.92 -18.62
C PHE A 525 2.74 17.43 -18.85
N TYR A 526 3.58 18.01 -19.71
CA TYR A 526 3.46 19.42 -20.11
C TYR A 526 2.12 19.74 -20.79
N MET A 527 1.60 18.84 -21.63
CA MET A 527 0.28 19.02 -22.25
C MET A 527 -0.86 18.86 -21.22
N GLN A 528 -0.72 17.94 -20.25
CA GLN A 528 -1.67 17.83 -19.13
C GLN A 528 -1.69 19.11 -18.27
N ALA A 529 -0.53 19.68 -17.96
CA ALA A 529 -0.41 20.92 -17.17
C ALA A 529 -1.22 22.08 -17.80
N VAL A 530 -1.07 22.30 -19.10
CA VAL A 530 -1.78 23.37 -19.82
C VAL A 530 -3.28 23.10 -19.92
N ALA A 531 -3.68 21.84 -20.11
CA ALA A 531 -5.11 21.48 -20.11
C ALA A 531 -5.76 21.67 -18.73
N LEU A 532 -5.09 21.26 -17.66
CA LEU A 532 -5.55 21.46 -16.27
C LEU A 532 -5.61 22.95 -15.91
N ALA A 533 -4.66 23.76 -16.37
CA ALA A 533 -4.69 25.20 -16.19
C ALA A 533 -5.92 25.84 -16.89
N LYS A 534 -6.22 25.44 -18.14
CA LYS A 534 -7.45 25.87 -18.84
C LYS A 534 -8.74 25.37 -18.17
N LEU A 535 -8.70 24.24 -17.45
CA LEU A 535 -9.81 23.72 -16.64
C LEU A 535 -9.93 24.37 -15.24
N ASN A 536 -9.16 25.42 -14.97
CA ASN A 536 -9.13 26.12 -13.68
C ASN A 536 -8.73 25.22 -12.49
N MET A 537 -7.79 24.30 -12.74
CA MET A 537 -7.19 23.39 -11.75
C MET A 537 -5.70 23.74 -11.53
N PRO A 538 -5.37 24.89 -10.90
CA PRO A 538 -4.02 25.45 -10.92
C PRO A 538 -2.99 24.61 -10.16
N ASN A 539 -3.38 23.97 -9.05
CA ASN A 539 -2.48 23.12 -8.26
C ASN A 539 -2.09 21.88 -9.08
N ASP A 540 -3.08 21.20 -9.66
CA ASP A 540 -2.87 20.04 -10.52
C ASP A 540 -2.05 20.38 -11.77
N ALA A 541 -2.19 21.60 -12.30
CA ALA A 541 -1.36 22.11 -13.39
C ALA A 541 0.10 22.32 -12.97
N ALA A 542 0.34 22.88 -11.78
CA ALA A 542 1.68 23.07 -11.22
C ALA A 542 2.37 21.72 -10.95
N ASP A 543 1.65 20.73 -10.41
CA ASP A 543 2.17 19.36 -10.20
C ASP A 543 2.66 18.73 -11.52
N MET A 544 1.84 18.79 -12.58
CA MET A 544 2.21 18.23 -13.89
C MET A 544 3.36 19.01 -14.55
N LEU A 545 3.46 20.32 -14.33
CA LEU A 545 4.58 21.14 -14.81
C LEU A 545 5.89 20.76 -14.10
N ASN A 546 5.84 20.50 -12.79
CA ASN A 546 6.98 20.06 -11.98
C ASN A 546 7.44 18.65 -12.36
N GLU A 547 6.51 17.70 -12.53
CA GLU A 547 6.81 16.32 -12.93
C GLU A 547 7.45 16.28 -14.33
N ALA A 548 6.92 17.06 -15.29
CA ALA A 548 7.49 17.20 -16.62
C ALA A 548 8.95 17.70 -16.59
N ALA A 549 9.24 18.74 -15.79
CA ALA A 549 10.59 19.27 -15.64
C ALA A 549 11.56 18.25 -15.02
N ALA A 550 11.11 17.45 -14.05
CA ALA A 550 11.90 16.38 -13.45
C ALA A 550 12.24 15.26 -14.46
N LEU A 551 11.29 14.88 -15.31
CA LEU A 551 11.49 13.88 -16.36
C LEU A 551 12.45 14.37 -17.45
N GLU A 552 12.40 15.65 -17.86
CA GLU A 552 13.39 16.23 -18.77
C GLU A 552 14.81 16.18 -18.19
N GLU A 553 14.97 16.55 -16.92
CA GLU A 553 16.28 16.53 -16.25
C GLU A 553 16.84 15.09 -16.16
N LYS A 554 15.99 14.11 -15.80
CA LYS A 554 16.32 12.68 -15.80
C LYS A 554 16.78 12.22 -17.20
N ARG A 555 16.11 12.65 -18.27
CA ARG A 555 16.47 12.33 -19.67
C ARG A 555 17.82 12.94 -20.07
N GLN A 556 18.07 14.21 -19.73
CA GLN A 556 19.33 14.91 -20.01
C GLN A 556 20.52 14.27 -19.26
N LYS A 557 20.37 13.98 -17.96
CA LYS A 557 21.37 13.28 -17.15
C LYS A 557 21.64 11.86 -17.65
N GLY A 558 20.62 11.18 -18.19
CA GLY A 558 20.75 9.88 -18.85
C GLY A 558 21.57 9.93 -20.14
N SER A 559 21.36 10.95 -20.99
CA SER A 559 22.12 11.10 -22.24
C SER A 559 23.61 11.41 -22.02
N GLY A 560 23.95 12.14 -20.95
CA GLY A 560 25.33 12.48 -20.62
C GLY A 560 26.21 11.33 -20.12
N ARG A 561 25.67 10.11 -19.96
CA ARG A 561 26.43 8.90 -19.61
C ARG A 561 26.74 7.99 -20.82
N ARG A 562 26.42 8.42 -22.04
CA ARG A 562 26.68 7.67 -23.29
C ARG A 562 27.60 8.41 -24.29
N SER A 563 28.27 9.48 -23.86
CA SER A 563 29.31 10.19 -24.63
C SER A 563 30.71 9.83 -24.13
#